data_AF-A0A817KWX7-F1
#
_entry.id   AF-A0A817KWX7-F1
#
_cell.length_a   1.000
_cell.length_b   1.000
_cell.length_c   1.000
_cell.angle_alpha   90.00
_cell.angle_beta   90.00
_cell.angle_gamma   90.00
#
_symmetry.space_group_name_H-M   'P 1'
#
loop_
_entity.id
_entity.type
_entity.pdbx_description
1 polymer ?
#
loop_
_entity_poly.entity_id
_entity_poly.type
_entity_poly.pdbx_seq_one_letter_code
_entity_poly.pdbx_strand_id
1 'polypeptide(L)'
;MGLIGKHPKKLLPMQFGAVGHGEDFTHDRLRKIAKKLGYNHSGIHSLCSTWLVNPHDSVKIANLTTIIGRHFLKHEFGRKVSGIQDLPDIGTWPKWWRDVTSLYAGEIAINHIYSSTLGHQHESNAIDHPSFSTDSVWDAWHIHCLHNDEYFSKFRHRDELQEFVHRRQENRIKEMVNVSSTDMVLAEVLKEYEKIQINNEIPKGSTTVRDYVRALAWRKAYSATGAIDLE
;
A
#
# COMPACT_ATOMS: atom_id res chain seq x y z
N MET A 1 -15.41 -7.83 11.06
CA MET A 1 -13.94 -8.08 11.13
C MET A 1 -13.71 -9.45 11.77
N GLY A 2 -13.75 -10.54 10.99
CA GLY A 2 -13.81 -11.92 11.50
C GLY A 2 -12.51 -12.51 12.04
N LEU A 3 -11.38 -11.81 11.90
CA LEU A 3 -10.06 -12.29 12.32
C LEU A 3 -9.50 -11.54 13.54
N ILE A 4 -10.22 -10.55 14.09
CA ILE A 4 -9.78 -9.85 15.30
C ILE A 4 -9.66 -10.85 16.45
N GLY A 5 -8.47 -10.92 17.06
CA GLY A 5 -8.16 -11.87 18.13
C GLY A 5 -7.80 -13.28 17.67
N LYS A 6 -7.93 -13.59 16.37
CA LYS A 6 -7.59 -14.89 15.78
C LYS A 6 -6.41 -14.84 14.80
N HIS A 7 -6.11 -13.66 14.26
CA HIS A 7 -4.99 -13.48 13.33
C HIS A 7 -3.63 -13.60 14.04
N PRO A 8 -2.60 -14.21 13.42
CA PRO A 8 -1.27 -14.38 14.03
C PRO A 8 -0.59 -13.06 14.40
N LYS A 9 -0.77 -12.03 13.57
CA LYS A 9 -0.32 -10.67 13.89
C LYS A 9 -1.39 -9.90 14.64
N LYS A 10 -1.03 -9.33 15.78
CA LYS A 10 -1.89 -8.40 16.51
C LYS A 10 -1.92 -7.04 15.80
N LEU A 11 -3.11 -6.50 15.63
CA LEU A 11 -3.29 -5.08 15.28
C LEU A 11 -3.16 -4.26 16.56
N LEU A 12 -2.40 -3.16 16.50
CA LEU A 12 -2.37 -2.19 17.58
C LEU A 12 -3.52 -1.19 17.41
N PRO A 13 -3.96 -0.51 18.48
CA PRO A 13 -5.02 0.50 18.40
C PRO A 13 -4.69 1.69 17.48
N MET A 14 -3.40 1.91 17.22
CA MET A 14 -2.86 2.93 16.32
C MET A 14 -1.66 2.36 15.58
N GLN A 15 -1.77 2.25 14.25
CA GLN A 15 -0.70 1.81 13.36
C GLN A 15 -0.72 2.59 12.05
N PHE A 16 0.47 2.84 11.51
CA PHE A 16 0.66 3.49 10.24
C PHE A 16 1.56 2.65 9.36
N GLY A 17 1.27 2.63 8.07
CA GLY A 17 2.20 2.11 7.07
C GLY A 17 3.48 2.94 7.03
N ALA A 18 4.60 2.27 6.76
CA ALA A 18 5.92 2.89 6.79
C ALA A 18 6.72 2.50 5.55
N VAL A 19 6.56 3.28 4.48
CA VAL A 19 7.30 3.13 3.23
C VAL A 19 8.04 4.43 2.96
N GLY A 20 9.35 4.30 2.70
CA GLY A 20 10.21 5.44 2.36
C GLY A 20 9.67 6.20 1.16
N HIS A 21 9.32 7.47 1.38
CA HIS A 21 8.84 8.38 0.34
C HIS A 21 9.54 9.75 0.38
N GLY A 22 10.71 9.79 1.00
CA GLY A 22 11.55 10.97 1.15
C GLY A 22 12.98 10.60 1.53
N GLU A 23 13.87 11.56 1.33
CA GLU A 23 15.26 11.54 1.81
C GLU A 23 15.45 12.62 2.89
N ASP A 24 16.65 12.78 3.44
CA ASP A 24 16.95 13.78 4.48
C ASP A 24 16.49 15.19 4.11
N PHE A 25 16.65 15.56 2.83
CA PHE A 25 16.12 16.83 2.31
C PHE A 25 14.60 16.95 2.49
N THR A 26 13.86 15.89 2.13
CA THR A 26 12.40 15.82 2.27
C THR A 26 12.01 15.95 3.75
N HIS A 27 12.64 15.17 4.62
CA HIS A 27 12.38 15.13 6.05
C HIS A 27 12.59 16.51 6.70
N ASP A 28 13.71 17.17 6.41
CA ASP A 28 13.99 18.53 6.85
C ASP A 28 12.98 19.54 6.35
N ARG A 29 12.57 19.42 5.09
CA ARG A 29 11.60 20.32 4.47
C ARG A 29 10.22 20.16 5.11
N LEU A 30 9.76 18.94 5.37
CA LEU A 30 8.48 18.67 6.04
C LEU A 30 8.45 19.27 7.45
N ARG A 31 9.52 19.13 8.23
CA ARG A 31 9.66 19.78 9.55
C ARG A 31 9.56 21.30 9.45
N LYS A 32 10.24 21.91 8.47
CA LYS A 32 10.22 23.36 8.25
C LYS A 32 8.83 23.86 7.84
N ILE A 33 8.15 23.13 6.96
CA ILE A 33 6.78 23.47 6.52
C ILE A 33 5.80 23.33 7.69
N ALA A 34 5.84 22.23 8.44
CA ALA A 34 5.00 22.02 9.62
C ALA A 34 5.16 23.18 10.62
N LYS A 35 6.41 23.53 10.96
CA LYS A 35 6.71 24.67 11.84
C LYS A 35 6.16 26.00 11.28
N LYS A 36 6.33 26.26 9.98
CA LYS A 36 5.82 27.48 9.32
C LYS A 36 4.28 27.57 9.37
N LEU A 37 3.60 26.42 9.30
CA LEU A 37 2.14 26.33 9.37
C LEU A 37 1.59 26.25 10.80
N GLY A 38 2.46 26.22 11.82
CA GLY A 38 2.05 26.12 13.23
C GLY A 38 1.66 24.69 13.67
N TYR A 39 2.08 23.66 12.94
CA TYR A 39 1.84 22.27 13.29
C TYR A 39 3.05 21.64 14.01
N ASN A 40 2.76 20.66 14.85
CA ASN A 40 3.79 19.86 15.52
C ASN A 40 4.33 18.79 14.57
N HIS A 41 5.64 18.57 14.60
CA HIS A 41 6.30 17.49 13.88
C HIS A 41 7.22 16.73 14.85
N SER A 42 6.87 15.49 15.22
CA SER A 42 7.60 14.69 16.20
C SER A 42 8.86 14.03 15.64
N GLY A 43 9.18 14.30 14.36
CA GLY A 43 10.38 13.78 13.70
C GLY A 43 10.21 12.35 13.20
N ILE A 44 8.98 11.83 13.24
CA ILE A 44 8.63 10.55 12.65
C ILE A 44 8.32 10.79 11.18
N HIS A 45 9.05 10.09 10.32
CA HIS A 45 9.03 10.27 8.88
C HIS A 45 8.59 8.99 8.18
N SER A 46 8.27 9.10 6.89
CA SER A 46 7.84 7.97 6.06
C SER A 46 6.49 7.37 6.49
N LEU A 47 5.61 8.16 7.10
CA LEU A 47 4.24 7.76 7.43
C LEU A 47 3.36 7.74 6.16
N CYS A 48 2.91 6.55 5.76
CA CYS A 48 2.18 6.35 4.51
C CYS A 48 0.68 6.63 4.62
N SER A 49 -0.05 6.42 3.52
CA SER A 49 -1.51 6.62 3.43
C SER A 49 -2.35 5.52 4.09
N THR A 50 -1.71 4.47 4.60
CA THR A 50 -2.41 3.36 5.27
C THR A 50 -2.45 3.63 6.76
N TRP A 51 -3.65 3.92 7.29
CA TRP A 51 -3.86 4.27 8.69
C TRP A 51 -4.85 3.30 9.33
N LEU A 52 -4.44 2.67 10.43
CA LEU A 52 -5.35 1.94 11.30
C LEU A 52 -5.43 2.67 12.63
N VAL A 53 -6.46 3.52 12.76
CA VAL A 53 -6.76 4.32 13.94
C VAL A 53 -8.27 4.34 14.20
N ASN A 54 -8.69 4.90 15.33
CA ASN A 54 -10.12 5.03 15.60
C ASN A 54 -10.81 5.96 14.57
N PRO A 55 -12.10 5.75 14.26
CA PRO A 55 -12.78 6.47 13.18
C PRO A 55 -12.77 8.00 13.32
N HIS A 56 -12.88 8.50 14.55
CA HIS A 56 -12.88 9.93 14.81
C HIS A 56 -11.53 10.57 14.46
N ASP A 57 -10.43 9.91 14.81
CA ASP A 57 -9.10 10.39 14.44
C ASP A 57 -8.84 10.23 12.94
N SER A 58 -9.32 9.17 12.29
CA SER A 58 -9.24 9.03 10.82
C SER A 58 -9.84 10.23 10.09
N VAL A 59 -11.00 10.71 10.53
CA VAL A 59 -11.66 11.89 9.96
C VAL A 59 -10.82 13.15 10.22
N LYS A 60 -10.27 13.33 11.42
CA LYS A 60 -9.40 14.47 11.74
C LYS A 60 -8.14 14.49 10.87
N ILE A 61 -7.46 13.35 10.74
CA ILE A 61 -6.25 13.21 9.93
C ILE A 61 -6.59 13.50 8.48
N ALA A 62 -7.67 12.94 7.93
CA ALA A 62 -8.08 13.17 6.54
C ALA A 62 -8.40 14.65 6.25
N ASN A 63 -9.12 15.31 7.15
CA ASN A 63 -9.43 16.74 7.03
C ASN A 63 -8.16 17.60 7.05
N LEU A 64 -7.28 17.36 8.01
CA LEU A 64 -6.03 18.12 8.14
C LEU A 64 -5.08 17.86 6.97
N THR A 65 -4.98 16.59 6.53
CA THR A 65 -4.25 16.20 5.31
C THR A 65 -4.73 16.98 4.09
N THR A 66 -6.04 17.15 3.94
CA THR A 66 -6.61 17.91 2.80
C THR A 66 -6.24 19.40 2.88
N ILE A 67 -6.31 20.00 4.08
CA ILE A 67 -5.93 21.40 4.30
C ILE A 67 -4.45 21.63 4.00
N ILE A 68 -3.57 20.77 4.51
CA ILE A 68 -2.13 20.85 4.29
C ILE A 68 -1.79 20.56 2.82
N GLY A 69 -2.41 19.54 2.23
CA GLY A 69 -2.22 19.20 0.82
C GLY A 69 -2.56 20.36 -0.11
N ARG A 70 -3.62 21.11 0.19
CA ARG A 70 -3.95 22.35 -0.53
C ARG A 70 -2.84 23.40 -0.43
N HIS A 71 -2.22 23.56 0.74
CA HIS A 71 -1.06 24.45 0.91
C HIS A 71 0.11 23.99 0.04
N PHE A 72 0.44 22.70 0.10
CA PHE A 72 1.51 22.11 -0.70
C PHE A 72 1.35 22.39 -2.19
N LEU A 73 0.18 22.06 -2.75
CA LEU A 73 -0.12 22.26 -4.18
C LEU A 73 -0.07 23.73 -4.63
N LYS A 74 -0.29 24.67 -3.72
CA LYS A 74 -0.30 26.11 -4.02
C LYS A 74 1.03 26.82 -3.80
N HIS A 75 1.86 26.30 -2.90
CA HIS A 75 2.96 27.06 -2.32
C HIS A 75 4.29 26.31 -2.22
N GLU A 76 4.29 24.98 -2.28
CA GLU A 76 5.50 24.17 -2.00
C GLU A 76 6.09 23.49 -3.23
N PHE A 77 5.39 23.53 -4.37
CA PHE A 77 5.87 23.03 -5.66
C PHE A 77 5.85 24.15 -6.71
N GLY A 78 7.01 24.44 -7.31
CA GLY A 78 7.18 25.30 -8.50
C GLY A 78 6.31 26.56 -8.62
N ARG A 79 6.13 27.07 -9.83
CA ARG A 79 5.32 28.29 -10.09
C ARG A 79 3.86 28.08 -9.65
N LYS A 80 3.23 29.16 -9.19
CA LYS A 80 1.78 29.18 -8.90
C LYS A 80 1.00 28.77 -10.14
N VAL A 81 0.09 27.82 -9.97
CA VAL A 81 -0.77 27.31 -11.05
C VAL A 81 -2.18 27.91 -10.96
N SER A 82 -2.72 28.33 -12.09
CA SER A 82 -4.08 28.87 -12.25
C SER A 82 -5.11 27.77 -12.55
N GLY A 83 -4.68 26.61 -13.05
CA GLY A 83 -5.53 25.50 -13.45
C GLY A 83 -4.76 24.19 -13.67
N ILE A 84 -5.48 23.11 -14.01
CA ILE A 84 -4.89 21.79 -14.32
C ILE A 84 -3.98 21.84 -15.56
N GLN A 85 -4.12 22.83 -16.42
CA GLN A 85 -3.33 22.98 -17.63
C GLN A 85 -1.93 23.56 -17.37
N ASP A 86 -1.69 24.14 -16.18
CA ASP A 86 -0.46 24.86 -15.83
C ASP A 86 0.42 24.10 -14.83
N LEU A 87 0.28 22.77 -14.67
CA LEU A 87 0.95 22.02 -13.60
C LEU A 87 2.46 22.33 -13.55
N PRO A 88 3.01 22.66 -12.36
CA PRO A 88 4.40 23.05 -12.26
C PRO A 88 5.31 21.83 -12.44
N ASP A 89 6.63 22.08 -12.45
CA ASP A 89 7.65 21.03 -12.34
C ASP A 89 7.24 20.02 -11.25
N ILE A 90 7.05 18.77 -11.69
CA ILE A 90 6.65 17.61 -10.87
C ILE A 90 7.69 17.28 -9.79
N GLY A 91 8.90 17.84 -9.93
CA GLY A 91 10.00 17.68 -8.99
C GLY A 91 10.82 16.43 -9.30
N THR A 92 11.49 15.87 -8.30
CA THR A 92 12.33 14.67 -8.47
C THR A 92 12.01 13.66 -7.38
N TRP A 93 11.69 12.43 -7.77
CA TRP A 93 11.52 11.33 -6.85
C TRP A 93 12.89 10.73 -6.44
N PRO A 94 13.13 10.39 -5.15
CA PRO A 94 12.27 10.59 -3.99
C PRO A 94 12.44 11.95 -3.28
N LYS A 95 13.34 12.83 -3.76
CA LYS A 95 13.73 14.08 -3.10
C LYS A 95 12.58 15.05 -2.78
N TRP A 96 11.78 15.43 -3.77
CA TRP A 96 10.63 16.33 -3.59
C TRP A 96 9.69 16.15 -4.77
N TRP A 97 8.69 15.29 -4.62
CA TRP A 97 7.84 14.85 -5.72
C TRP A 97 6.39 15.27 -5.49
N ARG A 98 5.81 15.97 -6.46
CA ARG A 98 4.48 16.56 -6.34
C ARG A 98 3.39 15.49 -6.21
N ASP A 99 3.50 14.37 -6.90
CA ASP A 99 2.39 13.39 -6.92
C ASP A 99 2.27 12.56 -5.63
N VAL A 100 3.19 12.72 -4.68
CA VAL A 100 3.06 12.19 -3.31
C VAL A 100 2.64 13.25 -2.29
N THR A 101 2.01 14.34 -2.75
CA THR A 101 1.49 15.40 -1.86
C THR A 101 0.65 14.85 -0.71
N SER A 102 -0.16 13.83 -0.96
CA SER A 102 -0.99 13.21 0.08
C SER A 102 -0.17 12.55 1.18
N LEU A 103 1.00 11.97 0.86
CA LEU A 103 1.91 11.38 1.83
C LEU A 103 2.57 12.47 2.69
N TYR A 104 3.11 13.52 2.05
CA TYR A 104 3.71 14.65 2.76
C TYR A 104 2.72 15.36 3.69
N ALA A 105 1.50 15.60 3.22
CA ALA A 105 0.46 16.25 4.02
C ALA A 105 -0.04 15.33 5.13
N GLY A 106 -0.17 14.02 4.84
CA GLY A 106 -0.57 13.01 5.81
C GLY A 106 0.45 12.87 6.94
N GLU A 107 1.74 12.85 6.63
CA GLU A 107 2.82 12.79 7.61
C GLU A 107 2.75 13.95 8.61
N ILE A 108 2.58 15.19 8.13
CA ILE A 108 2.43 16.36 9.01
C ILE A 108 1.14 16.25 9.83
N ALA A 109 0.03 15.82 9.24
CA ALA A 109 -1.25 15.68 9.95
C ALA A 109 -1.17 14.64 11.08
N ILE A 110 -0.57 13.48 10.82
CA ILE A 110 -0.39 12.39 11.81
C ILE A 110 0.54 12.86 12.93
N ASN A 111 1.71 13.41 12.57
CA ASN A 111 2.65 13.95 13.55
C ASN A 111 1.98 15.02 14.42
N HIS A 112 1.12 15.86 13.86
CA HIS A 112 0.43 16.88 14.64
C HIS A 112 -0.58 16.29 15.62
N ILE A 113 -1.48 15.43 15.12
CA ILE A 113 -2.59 14.83 15.90
C ILE A 113 -2.07 13.92 17.00
N TYR A 114 -1.00 13.16 16.73
CA TYR A 114 -0.41 12.21 17.69
C TYR A 114 0.92 12.67 18.27
N SER A 115 1.18 13.98 18.30
CA SER A 115 2.49 14.52 18.67
C SER A 115 3.07 14.01 20.00
N SER A 116 2.22 13.66 20.98
CA SER A 116 2.62 13.14 22.29
C SER A 116 2.65 11.60 22.40
N THR A 117 2.06 10.88 21.46
CA THR A 117 1.92 9.41 21.52
C THR A 117 2.63 8.70 20.38
N LEU A 118 3.04 9.43 19.34
CA LEU A 118 3.70 8.87 18.17
C LEU A 118 5.16 8.49 18.49
N GLY A 119 5.47 7.20 18.47
CA GLY A 119 6.83 6.66 18.47
C GLY A 119 7.04 5.58 17.39
N HIS A 120 8.27 5.08 17.27
CA HIS A 120 8.65 4.05 16.27
C HIS A 120 7.87 2.73 16.38
N GLN A 121 7.22 2.47 17.52
CA GLN A 121 6.45 1.24 17.76
C GLN A 121 5.12 1.15 16.96
N HIS A 122 4.72 2.22 16.27
CA HIS A 122 3.51 2.24 15.43
C HIS A 122 3.76 1.84 13.98
N GLU A 123 5.02 1.70 13.60
CA GLU A 123 5.43 1.08 12.34
C GLU A 123 5.29 -0.44 12.50
N SER A 124 4.43 -1.05 11.69
CA SER A 124 4.30 -2.51 11.70
C SER A 124 4.43 -3.06 10.30
N ASN A 125 5.35 -3.99 10.09
CA ASN A 125 5.45 -4.76 8.83
C ASN A 125 4.16 -5.54 8.52
N ALA A 126 3.24 -5.65 9.47
CA ALA A 126 1.93 -6.27 9.26
C ALA A 126 0.99 -5.39 8.41
N ILE A 127 1.26 -4.08 8.33
CA ILE A 127 0.53 -3.12 7.49
C ILE A 127 1.52 -2.55 6.47
N ASP A 128 1.07 -2.37 5.23
CA ASP A 128 1.95 -2.09 4.10
C ASP A 128 3.01 -3.19 3.86
N HIS A 129 2.61 -4.45 4.11
CA HIS A 129 3.45 -5.61 3.90
C HIS A 129 3.83 -5.74 2.41
N PRO A 130 5.12 -5.86 2.04
CA PRO A 130 5.52 -5.87 0.65
C PRO A 130 4.89 -7.03 -0.14
N SER A 131 4.27 -6.72 -1.29
CA SER A 131 3.63 -7.71 -2.16
C SER A 131 4.59 -8.73 -2.78
N PHE A 132 5.88 -8.43 -2.79
CA PHE A 132 6.93 -9.34 -3.23
C PHE A 132 7.49 -10.19 -2.09
N SER A 133 7.01 -10.06 -0.84
CA SER A 133 7.60 -10.81 0.28
C SER A 133 7.41 -12.32 0.12
N THR A 134 8.41 -13.07 0.55
CA THR A 134 8.35 -14.53 0.72
C THR A 134 7.84 -14.94 2.11
N ASP A 135 7.46 -13.98 2.95
CA ASP A 135 6.81 -14.24 4.23
C ASP A 135 5.41 -14.84 4.01
N SER A 136 4.87 -15.45 5.06
CA SER A 136 3.53 -16.01 5.06
C SER A 136 2.48 -14.94 4.75
N VAL A 137 1.45 -15.27 3.97
CA VAL A 137 0.31 -14.37 3.75
C VAL A 137 -0.37 -13.95 5.05
N TRP A 138 -0.26 -14.75 6.11
CA TRP A 138 -0.81 -14.48 7.45
C TRP A 138 0.06 -13.57 8.32
N ASP A 139 1.23 -13.16 7.82
CA ASP A 139 2.02 -12.08 8.42
C ASP A 139 1.52 -10.69 7.99
N ALA A 140 0.60 -10.62 7.01
CA ALA A 140 0.11 -9.38 6.42
C ALA A 140 -1.39 -9.15 6.70
N TRP A 141 -1.72 -8.04 7.36
CA TRP A 141 -3.09 -7.51 7.38
C TRP A 141 -3.41 -6.66 6.16
N HIS A 142 -2.41 -5.97 5.63
CA HIS A 142 -2.50 -5.15 4.43
C HIS A 142 -1.27 -5.39 3.58
N ILE A 143 -1.49 -5.80 2.32
CA ILE A 143 -0.42 -6.03 1.34
C ILE A 143 -0.29 -4.79 0.47
N HIS A 144 0.94 -4.31 0.28
CA HIS A 144 1.27 -3.11 -0.47
C HIS A 144 2.22 -3.42 -1.63
N CYS A 145 1.87 -2.95 -2.82
CA CYS A 145 2.75 -3.00 -3.98
C CYS A 145 3.69 -1.79 -4.00
N LEU A 146 4.94 -2.01 -3.60
CA LEU A 146 5.98 -0.99 -3.62
C LEU A 146 6.43 -0.66 -5.05
N HIS A 147 6.98 0.54 -5.24
CA HIS A 147 7.60 0.97 -6.49
C HIS A 147 9.12 0.74 -6.44
N ASN A 148 9.53 -0.52 -6.55
CA ASN A 148 10.94 -0.92 -6.60
C ASN A 148 11.16 -2.01 -7.67
N ASP A 149 12.41 -2.45 -7.82
CA ASP A 149 12.80 -3.48 -8.80
C ASP A 149 12.45 -4.91 -8.34
N GLU A 150 11.96 -5.06 -7.10
CA GLU A 150 11.55 -6.34 -6.53
C GLU A 150 10.21 -6.82 -7.08
N TYR A 151 10.00 -8.14 -7.04
CA TYR A 151 9.04 -8.85 -7.88
C TYR A 151 7.55 -8.61 -7.52
N PHE A 152 7.02 -7.46 -7.93
CA PHE A 152 5.65 -7.20 -8.41
C PHE A 152 5.68 -5.79 -9.04
N SER A 153 6.46 -5.63 -10.11
CA SER A 153 6.44 -4.39 -10.89
C SER A 153 5.11 -4.27 -11.61
N LYS A 154 4.29 -3.29 -11.23
CA LYS A 154 3.02 -2.98 -11.91
C LYS A 154 3.21 -2.83 -13.42
N PHE A 155 4.36 -2.30 -13.84
CA PHE A 155 4.71 -2.12 -15.24
C PHE A 155 5.04 -3.45 -15.92
N ARG A 156 5.87 -4.29 -15.31
CA ARG A 156 6.16 -5.62 -15.84
C ARG A 156 4.90 -6.48 -15.93
N HIS A 157 4.07 -6.45 -14.89
CA HIS A 157 2.80 -7.17 -14.89
C HIS A 157 1.85 -6.67 -15.98
N ARG A 158 1.72 -5.35 -16.17
CA ARG A 158 0.98 -4.76 -17.30
C ARG A 158 1.53 -5.26 -18.63
N ASP A 159 2.84 -5.27 -18.82
CA ASP A 159 3.48 -5.62 -20.09
C ASP A 159 3.32 -7.11 -20.40
N GLU A 160 3.51 -7.99 -19.40
CA GLU A 160 3.23 -9.43 -19.49
C GLU A 160 1.75 -9.70 -19.83
N LEU A 161 0.83 -8.95 -19.24
CA LEU A 161 -0.60 -9.02 -19.58
C LEU A 161 -0.89 -8.55 -21.00
N GLN A 162 -0.30 -7.44 -21.42
CA GLN A 162 -0.45 -6.95 -22.78
C GLN A 162 0.07 -7.98 -23.77
N GLU A 163 1.23 -8.58 -23.52
CA GLU A 163 1.77 -9.63 -24.37
C GLU A 163 0.82 -10.84 -24.40
N PHE A 164 0.34 -11.30 -23.24
CA PHE A 164 -0.62 -12.41 -23.14
C PHE A 164 -1.89 -12.18 -23.97
N VAL A 165 -2.50 -10.99 -23.87
CA VAL A 165 -3.73 -10.64 -24.59
C VAL A 165 -3.54 -10.72 -26.12
N HIS A 166 -2.38 -10.31 -26.62
CA HIS A 166 -2.09 -10.28 -28.06
C HIS A 166 -1.61 -11.64 -28.63
N ARG A 167 -1.40 -12.66 -27.79
CA ARG A 167 -1.02 -14.01 -28.25
C ARG A 167 -2.20 -14.77 -28.86
N ARG A 168 -1.88 -15.72 -29.75
CA ARG A 168 -2.86 -16.66 -30.35
C ARG A 168 -3.55 -17.50 -29.27
N GLN A 169 -4.83 -17.76 -29.46
CA GLN A 169 -5.72 -18.44 -28.50
C GLN A 169 -5.17 -19.79 -28.02
N GLU A 170 -4.59 -20.61 -28.91
CA GLU A 170 -4.01 -21.92 -28.57
C GLU A 170 -2.86 -21.84 -27.55
N ASN A 171 -2.06 -20.78 -27.62
CA ASN A 171 -0.97 -20.55 -26.66
C ASN A 171 -1.52 -20.05 -25.32
N ARG A 172 -2.59 -19.25 -25.34
CA ARG A 172 -3.29 -18.82 -24.11
C ARG A 172 -3.88 -20.01 -23.36
N ILE A 173 -4.45 -21.00 -24.07
CA ILE A 173 -5.01 -22.22 -23.47
C ILE A 173 -3.92 -23.07 -22.79
N LYS A 174 -2.70 -23.16 -23.34
CA LYS A 174 -1.59 -23.89 -22.69
C LYS A 174 -1.13 -23.23 -21.39
N GLU A 175 -1.09 -21.89 -21.35
CA GLU A 175 -0.84 -21.16 -20.11
C GLU A 175 -2.03 -21.24 -19.15
N MET A 176 -3.27 -21.38 -19.64
CA MET A 176 -4.42 -21.66 -18.78
C MET A 176 -4.33 -22.99 -18.04
N VAL A 177 -3.67 -24.01 -18.61
CA VAL A 177 -3.39 -25.26 -17.87
C VAL A 177 -2.51 -24.98 -16.64
N ASN A 178 -1.70 -23.91 -16.68
CA ASN A 178 -0.93 -23.38 -15.55
C ASN A 178 -1.79 -22.51 -14.59
N VAL A 179 -3.04 -22.17 -14.93
CA VAL A 179 -4.02 -21.57 -13.98
C VAL A 179 -4.31 -22.51 -12.83
N SER A 180 -4.24 -23.83 -13.06
CA SER A 180 -4.42 -24.82 -12.00
C SER A 180 -3.53 -24.56 -10.78
N SER A 181 -2.29 -24.08 -10.98
CA SER A 181 -1.41 -23.70 -9.86
C SER A 181 -1.87 -22.42 -9.16
N THR A 182 -2.49 -21.49 -9.88
CA THR A 182 -3.10 -20.26 -9.32
C THR A 182 -4.29 -20.61 -8.42
N ASP A 183 -5.21 -21.44 -8.90
CA ASP A 183 -6.38 -21.85 -8.13
C ASP A 183 -6.01 -22.69 -6.91
N MET A 184 -4.98 -23.54 -7.01
CA MET A 184 -4.43 -24.28 -5.88
C MET A 184 -3.92 -23.35 -4.77
N VAL A 185 -3.18 -22.28 -5.12
CA VAL A 185 -2.70 -21.28 -4.15
C VAL A 185 -3.88 -20.61 -3.43
N LEU A 186 -4.89 -20.17 -4.17
CA LEU A 186 -6.07 -19.52 -3.59
C LEU A 186 -6.89 -20.48 -2.72
N ALA A 187 -7.04 -21.74 -3.16
CA ALA A 187 -7.74 -22.77 -2.40
C ALA A 187 -7.03 -23.11 -1.08
N GLU A 188 -5.69 -23.16 -1.05
CA GLU A 188 -4.95 -23.43 0.18
C GLU A 188 -5.09 -22.27 1.19
N VAL A 189 -5.03 -21.01 0.73
CA VAL A 189 -5.28 -19.86 1.61
C VAL A 189 -6.71 -19.86 2.17
N LEU A 190 -7.71 -20.20 1.35
CA LEU A 190 -9.10 -20.33 1.81
C LEU A 190 -9.27 -21.45 2.84
N LYS A 191 -8.64 -22.60 2.63
CA LYS A 191 -8.63 -23.71 3.58
C LYS A 191 -7.96 -23.34 4.91
N GLU A 192 -6.84 -22.60 4.86
CA GLU A 192 -6.20 -22.07 6.06
C GLU A 192 -7.10 -21.04 6.77
N TYR A 193 -7.78 -20.16 6.03
CA TYR A 193 -8.76 -19.22 6.57
C TYR A 193 -9.90 -19.91 7.32
N GLU A 194 -10.49 -20.95 6.73
CA GLU A 194 -11.59 -21.72 7.33
C GLU A 194 -11.17 -22.37 8.65
N LYS A 195 -9.95 -22.92 8.72
CA LYS A 195 -9.38 -23.47 9.96
C LYS A 195 -9.23 -22.41 11.05
N ILE A 196 -8.82 -21.20 10.71
CA ILE A 196 -8.76 -20.08 11.67
C ILE A 196 -10.17 -19.75 12.19
N GLN A 197 -11.16 -19.70 11.29
CA GLN A 197 -12.54 -19.36 11.65
C GLN A 197 -13.17 -20.40 12.58
N ILE A 198 -13.05 -21.69 12.22
CA ILE A 198 -13.77 -22.80 12.88
C ILE A 198 -12.97 -23.32 14.09
N ASN A 199 -11.67 -23.54 13.94
CA ASN A 199 -10.85 -24.25 14.92
C ASN A 199 -9.96 -23.33 15.77
N ASN A 200 -9.92 -22.03 15.49
CA ASN A 200 -8.93 -21.08 16.06
C ASN A 200 -7.48 -21.58 15.88
N GLU A 201 -7.22 -22.34 14.81
CA GLU A 201 -5.88 -22.82 14.49
C GLU A 201 -5.00 -21.67 14.00
N ILE A 202 -3.76 -21.61 14.46
CA ILE A 202 -2.75 -20.71 13.89
C ILE A 202 -2.34 -21.31 12.54
N PRO A 203 -2.49 -20.56 11.43
CA PRO A 203 -2.17 -21.05 10.10
C PRO A 203 -0.68 -21.38 10.00
N LYS A 204 -0.35 -22.41 9.22
CA LYS A 204 1.03 -22.84 9.01
C LYS A 204 1.82 -21.88 8.12
N GLY A 205 1.14 -21.04 7.34
CA GLY A 205 1.79 -20.11 6.41
C GLY A 205 2.39 -20.81 5.21
N SER A 206 1.67 -21.78 4.64
CA SER A 206 2.16 -22.55 3.49
C SER A 206 2.25 -21.73 2.21
N THR A 207 1.52 -20.62 2.12
CA THR A 207 1.50 -19.70 0.98
C THR A 207 2.18 -18.39 1.33
N THR A 208 3.09 -17.95 0.46
CA THR A 208 3.76 -16.65 0.62
C THR A 208 2.88 -15.50 0.13
N VAL A 209 3.13 -14.28 0.62
CA VAL A 209 2.48 -13.06 0.10
C VAL A 209 2.66 -12.95 -1.42
N ARG A 210 3.87 -13.19 -1.91
CA ARG A 210 4.19 -13.16 -3.35
C ARG A 210 3.36 -14.14 -4.16
N ASP A 211 3.24 -15.38 -3.70
CA ASP A 211 2.47 -16.42 -4.41
C ASP A 211 0.98 -16.07 -4.45
N TYR A 212 0.44 -15.62 -3.32
CA TYR A 212 -0.95 -15.18 -3.21
C TYR A 212 -1.26 -14.00 -4.14
N VAL A 213 -0.41 -12.96 -4.15
CA VAL A 213 -0.61 -11.78 -5.02
C VAL A 213 -0.52 -12.16 -6.49
N ARG A 214 0.44 -13.01 -6.88
CA ARG A 214 0.56 -13.51 -8.26
C ARG A 214 -0.69 -14.29 -8.66
N ALA A 215 -1.18 -15.18 -7.80
CA ALA A 215 -2.38 -15.96 -8.04
C ALA A 215 -3.61 -15.06 -8.26
N LEU A 216 -3.82 -14.05 -7.40
CA LEU A 216 -4.91 -13.08 -7.58
C LEU A 216 -4.81 -12.31 -8.90
N ALA A 217 -3.61 -11.82 -9.23
CA ALA A 217 -3.38 -11.01 -10.41
C ALA A 217 -3.66 -11.80 -11.71
N TRP A 218 -3.16 -13.04 -11.77
CA TRP A 218 -3.41 -13.95 -12.88
C TRP A 218 -4.87 -14.37 -12.97
N ARG A 219 -5.52 -14.73 -11.86
CA ARG A 219 -6.96 -15.06 -11.88
C ARG A 219 -7.79 -13.92 -12.46
N LYS A 220 -7.48 -12.66 -12.11
CA LYS A 220 -8.17 -11.49 -12.67
C LYS A 220 -7.87 -11.30 -14.17
N ALA A 221 -6.63 -11.51 -14.59
CA ALA A 221 -6.22 -11.43 -15.98
C ALA A 221 -6.94 -12.45 -16.86
N TYR A 222 -6.96 -13.71 -16.43
CA TYR A 222 -7.63 -14.78 -17.15
C TYR A 222 -9.13 -14.50 -17.27
N SER A 223 -9.77 -14.02 -16.20
CA SER A 223 -11.16 -13.59 -16.25
C SER A 223 -11.41 -12.48 -17.27
N ALA A 224 -10.59 -11.43 -17.27
CA ALA A 224 -10.74 -10.29 -18.17
C ALA A 224 -10.59 -10.66 -19.66
N THR A 225 -9.94 -11.79 -19.95
CA THR A 225 -9.77 -12.30 -21.32
C THR A 225 -10.81 -13.34 -21.75
N GLY A 226 -11.77 -13.68 -20.87
CA GLY A 226 -12.71 -14.78 -21.11
C GLY A 226 -12.03 -16.16 -21.14
N ALA A 227 -10.79 -16.25 -20.63
CA ALA A 227 -10.07 -17.51 -20.50
C ALA A 227 -10.66 -18.35 -19.36
N ILE A 228 -11.15 -17.71 -18.29
CA ILE A 228 -11.93 -18.37 -17.24
C ILE A 228 -13.20 -17.57 -17.01
N ASP A 229 -14.31 -18.25 -16.75
CA ASP A 229 -15.51 -17.62 -16.21
C ASP A 229 -15.32 -17.46 -14.69
N LEU A 230 -15.52 -16.25 -14.19
CA LEU A 230 -15.71 -16.03 -12.75
C LEU A 230 -17.21 -16.07 -12.50
N GLU A 231 -17.69 -17.13 -11.88
CA GLU A 231 -18.99 -17.11 -11.19
C GLU A 231 -18.95 -16.17 -9.97
#